data_AF-A0A440UUQ2-F1
#
_entry.id   AF-A0A440UUQ2-F1
#
_cell.length_a   1.000
_cell.length_b   1.000
_cell.length_c   1.000
_cell.angle_alpha   90.00
_cell.angle_beta   90.00
_cell.angle_gamma   90.00
#
_symmetry.space_group_name_H-M   'P 1'
#
loop_
_entity.id
_entity.type
_entity.pdbx_description
1 polymer ?
#
loop_
_entity_poly.entity_id
_entity_poly.type
_entity_poly.pdbx_seq_one_letter_code
_entity_poly.pdbx_strand_id
1 'polypeptide(L)' 'SMGCAVVAEKVEGKSALEILVGMGVGYGQGYFLHRPEPLEAIVARAAAEKPQARVGVAK' A
#
# COMPACT_ATOMS: atom_id res chain seq x y z
N SER A 1 -15.28 14.66 -5.05
CA SER A 1 -14.23 13.79 -4.47
C SER A 1 -13.82 14.36 -3.12
N MET A 2 -13.47 13.51 -2.14
CA MET A 2 -13.13 13.94 -0.76
C MET A 2 -11.65 14.28 -0.56
N GLY A 3 -10.80 14.19 -1.59
CA GLY A 3 -9.36 14.44 -1.47
C GLY A 3 -8.59 13.36 -0.68
N CYS A 4 -9.25 12.28 -0.28
CA CYS A 4 -8.64 11.19 0.46
C CYS A 4 -8.11 10.11 -0.48
N ALA A 5 -6.95 9.55 -0.12
CA ALA A 5 -6.52 8.26 -0.67
C ALA A 5 -7.41 7.13 -0.12
N VAL A 6 -7.75 6.18 -0.98
CA VAL A 6 -8.49 4.97 -0.60
C VAL A 6 -7.53 3.80 -0.56
N VAL A 7 -7.56 3.04 0.54
CA VAL A 7 -6.82 1.79 0.72
C VAL A 7 -7.84 0.65 0.81
N ALA A 8 -7.72 -0.34 -0.08
CA ALA A 8 -8.53 -1.55 0.00
C ALA A 8 -7.90 -2.57 0.94
N GLU A 9 -8.58 -2.88 2.04
CA GLU A 9 -8.13 -3.88 3.02
C GLU A 9 -8.69 -5.28 2.71
N LYS A 10 -7.99 -6.31 3.22
CA LYS A 10 -8.38 -7.73 3.11
C LYS A 10 -8.43 -8.25 1.67
N VAL A 11 -7.48 -7.83 0.83
CA VAL A 11 -7.32 -8.42 -0.52
C VAL A 11 -6.73 -9.84 -0.40
N GLU A 12 -7.57 -10.86 -0.66
CA GLU A 12 -7.23 -12.28 -0.49
C GLU A 12 -7.17 -13.05 -1.82
N GLY A 13 -7.48 -12.41 -2.95
CA GLY A 13 -7.43 -13.07 -4.26
C GLY A 13 -7.40 -12.10 -5.44
N LYS A 14 -7.02 -12.65 -6.59
CA LYS A 14 -6.85 -11.93 -7.85
C LYS A 14 -8.15 -11.23 -8.31
N SER A 15 -9.29 -11.89 -8.22
CA SER A 15 -10.58 -11.32 -8.64
C SER A 15 -10.97 -10.07 -7.85
N ALA A 16 -10.76 -10.08 -6.53
CA ALA A 16 -11.00 -8.91 -5.69
C ALA A 16 -10.07 -7.75 -6.07
N LEU A 17 -8.78 -8.04 -6.31
CA LEU A 17 -7.82 -7.03 -6.75
C LEU A 17 -8.20 -6.40 -8.09
N GLU A 18 -8.58 -7.21 -9.08
CA GLU A 18 -8.97 -6.72 -10.41
C GLU A 18 -10.19 -5.80 -10.36
N ILE A 19 -11.19 -6.10 -9.52
CA ILE A 19 -12.34 -5.22 -9.29
C ILE A 19 -11.90 -3.90 -8.67
N LEU A 20 -11.07 -3.93 -7.63
CA LEU A 20 -10.58 -2.73 -6.93
C LEU A 20 -9.76 -1.82 -7.85
N VAL A 21 -8.91 -2.41 -8.70
CA VAL A 21 -8.17 -1.68 -9.73
C VAL A 21 -9.13 -1.06 -10.74
N GLY A 22 -10.14 -1.80 -11.20
CA GLY A 22 -11.18 -1.29 -12.10
C GLY A 22 -12.00 -0.13 -11.51
N MET A 23 -12.13 -0.07 -10.17
CA MET A 23 -12.76 1.05 -9.45
C MET A 23 -11.83 2.26 -9.27
N GLY A 24 -10.58 2.20 -9.73
CA GLY A 24 -9.60 3.27 -9.58
C GLY A 24 -8.97 3.36 -8.18
N VAL A 25 -9.04 2.30 -7.38
CA VAL A 25 -8.37 2.25 -6.08
C VAL A 25 -6.85 2.10 -6.28
N GLY A 26 -6.09 3.07 -5.78
CA GLY A 26 -4.63 3.12 -5.98
C GLY A 26 -3.80 2.33 -4.97
N TYR A 27 -4.37 1.95 -3.82
CA TYR A 27 -3.65 1.28 -2.75
C TYR A 27 -4.42 0.07 -2.23
N GLY A 28 -3.71 -1.00 -1.88
CA GLY A 28 -4.31 -2.21 -1.33
C GLY A 28 -3.41 -2.92 -0.32
N GLN A 29 -4.05 -3.58 0.65
CA GLN A 29 -3.41 -4.43 1.62
C GLN A 29 -4.19 -5.75 1.73
N GLY A 30 -3.47 -6.85 1.77
CA GLY A 30 -4.05 -8.15 2.09
C GLY A 30 -3.06 -9.27 1.81
N TYR A 31 -3.41 -10.46 2.29
CA TYR A 31 -2.52 -11.62 2.25
C TYR A 31 -2.15 -12.07 0.83
N PHE A 32 -3.00 -11.76 -0.15
CA PHE A 32 -2.71 -12.00 -1.57
C PHE A 32 -1.61 -11.09 -2.11
N LEU A 33 -1.52 -9.85 -1.61
CA LEU A 33 -0.51 -8.89 -2.03
C LEU A 33 0.80 -9.11 -1.30
N HIS A 34 0.74 -9.27 0.03
CA HIS A 34 1.92 -9.48 0.87
C HIS A 34 1.52 -9.95 2.29
N ARG A 35 2.38 -10.75 2.94
CA ARG A 35 2.17 -11.18 4.34
C ARG A 35 2.83 -10.20 5.31
N PRO A 36 2.37 -10.07 6.56
CA PRO A 36 3.11 -9.28 7.55
C PRO A 36 4.57 -9.73 7.66
N GLU A 37 5.49 -8.77 7.50
CA GLU A 37 6.93 -8.98 7.65
C GLU A 37 7.36 -8.76 9.11
N PRO A 38 8.44 -9.42 9.57
CA PRO A 38 9.11 -9.05 10.81
C PRO A 38 9.61 -7.60 10.76
N LEU A 39 9.60 -6.93 11.92
CA LEU A 39 10.01 -5.53 12.03
C LEU A 39 11.47 -5.32 11.59
N GLU A 40 12.35 -6.25 11.96
CA GLU A 40 13.78 -6.18 11.70
C GLU A 40 14.07 -6.14 10.20
N ALA A 41 13.31 -6.89 9.40
CA ALA A 41 13.43 -6.92 7.95
C ALA A 41 13.03 -5.57 7.32
N ILE A 42 11.95 -4.96 7.84
CA ILE A 42 11.47 -3.65 7.39
C ILE A 42 12.50 -2.56 7.72
N VAL A 43 13.05 -2.57 8.94
CA VAL A 43 14.03 -1.58 9.40
C VAL A 43 15.34 -1.70 8.59
N ALA A 44 15.83 -2.91 8.38
CA ALA A 44 17.07 -3.14 7.62
C ALA A 44 16.95 -2.60 6.17
N ARG A 45 15.80 -2.84 5.52
CA ARG A 45 15.52 -2.32 4.17
C ARG A 45 15.42 -0.79 4.16
N ALA A 46 14.63 -0.21 5.06
CA ALA A 46 14.44 1.23 5.14
C ALA A 46 15.74 2.00 5.44
N ALA A 47 16.64 1.43 6.25
CA ALA A 47 17.93 2.02 6.56
C ALA A 47 18.92 1.98 5.37
N ALA A 48 18.74 1.04 4.43
CA ALA A 48 19.56 0.92 3.23
C ALA A 48 19.08 1.80 2.06
N GLU A 49 17.82 2.25 2.09
CA GLU A 49 17.24 3.12 1.08
C GLU A 49 17.62 4.60 1.31
N LYS A 50 17.75 5.37 0.23
CA LYS A 50 17.92 6.82 0.34
C LYS A 50 16.66 7.43 0.96
N PRO A 51 16.78 8.49 1.80
CA PRO A 51 15.62 9.17 2.36
C PRO A 51 14.63 9.55 1.26
N GLN A 52 13.43 8.98 1.31
CA GLN A 52 12.35 9.37 0.42
C GLN A 52 11.92 10.80 0.80
N ALA A 53 11.81 11.68 -0.20
CA ALA A 53 11.27 13.01 0.02
C ALA A 53 9.86 12.87 0.61
N ARG A 54 9.59 13.52 1.74
CA ARG A 54 8.24 13.56 2.29
C ARG A 54 7.33 14.20 1.24
N VAL A 55 6.38 13.44 0.71
CA VAL A 55 5.32 14.00 -0.12
C VAL A 55 4.51 14.89 0.80
N GLY A 56 4.72 16.20 0.70
CA GLY A 56 3.93 17.17 1.44
C GLY A 56 2.46 16.99 1.09
N VAL A 57 1.60 16.98 2.12
CA VAL A 57 0.16 17.11 1.92
C VAL A 57 -0.06 18.46 1.25
N ALA A 58 -0.30 18.45 -0.06
CA ALA A 58 -0.77 19.63 -0.77
C ALA A 58 -2.13 20.02 -0.16
N LYS A 59 -2.25 21.28 0.23
CA LYS A 59 -3.49 21.88 0.75
C LYS A 59 -4.57 21.93 -0.33
#